data_AF-A0A932WUE2-F1
#
_entry.id   AF-A0A932WUE2-F1
#
_cell.length_a   1.000
_cell.length_b   1.000
_cell.length_c   1.000
_cell.angle_alpha   90.00
_cell.angle_beta   90.00
_cell.angle_gamma   90.00
#
_symmetry.space_group_name_H-M   'P 1'
#
loop_
_entity.id
_entity.type
_entity.pdbx_description
1 polymer ?
#
loop_
_entity_poly.entity_id
_entity_poly.type
_entity_poly.pdbx_seq_one_letter_code
_entity_poly.pdbx_strand_id
1 'polypeptide(L)'
;TAEVRAVTFSPDGLLAASGGDDATILVWDVKKGKRLRMLTGHKGPVTSVAFSPDGSLLVSAGVDGTVQVWDPQDEDERALRSLQCGGPINHLAWTPEGRHVVTAHAGGTICVWRLNAWTPTPATNSENDDLRIARWVLEMGGQVRVAVQQYAGYEPEVKKLDDLPKRPFHVTRVFFDDCPRVNNENLKTLIGLTHLRELILEDLTITDDALDVLAEFPELKLLSLSGSRKLTDDGMRRLARLTKLESLYVGYAQITDAGLESLDALTNLKELRAQQLNMSGTSLRHFPRLKILALGLSQITDSGLAPIAAMPDLQGVALNNTAISDAGLAPFAGLRNLEYLSLNECPNVSDAGLEHLKQVTSLKRLALQKTRITPSGRAAFAADHPDCVVE
;
A
#
# COMPACT_ATOMS: atom_id res chain seq x y z
N THR A 1 5.49 -3.51 -38.25
CA THR A 1 5.78 -3.42 -36.80
C THR A 1 6.74 -2.25 -36.60
N ALA A 2 6.50 -1.42 -35.59
CA ALA A 2 7.41 -0.33 -35.25
C ALA A 2 8.65 -0.88 -34.52
N GLU A 3 9.70 -0.07 -34.41
CA GLU A 3 10.91 -0.45 -33.66
C GLU A 3 10.57 -0.60 -32.17
N VAL A 4 11.05 -1.69 -31.56
CA VAL A 4 10.91 -1.94 -30.12
C VAL A 4 12.13 -1.34 -29.44
N ARG A 5 11.90 -0.39 -28.53
CA ARG A 5 12.98 0.35 -27.86
C ARG A 5 13.29 -0.19 -26.47
N ALA A 6 12.31 -0.81 -25.82
CA ALA A 6 12.49 -1.31 -24.46
C ALA A 6 11.75 -2.63 -24.26
N VAL A 7 12.37 -3.50 -23.48
CA VAL A 7 11.79 -4.77 -23.02
C VAL A 7 12.20 -5.00 -21.56
N THR A 8 11.30 -5.56 -20.77
CA THR A 8 11.55 -5.88 -19.37
C THR A 8 10.75 -7.12 -18.95
N PHE A 9 11.23 -7.82 -17.93
CA PHE A 9 10.50 -8.91 -17.27
C PHE A 9 9.99 -8.44 -15.91
N SER A 10 8.84 -8.96 -15.50
CA SER A 10 8.42 -8.83 -14.10
C SER A 10 9.40 -9.59 -13.18
N PRO A 11 9.53 -9.20 -11.90
CA PRO A 11 10.45 -9.84 -10.97
C PRO A 11 10.22 -11.34 -10.78
N ASP A 12 8.97 -11.79 -10.90
CA ASP A 12 8.57 -13.20 -10.84
C ASP A 12 8.78 -13.96 -12.17
N GLY A 13 9.16 -13.26 -13.25
CA GLY A 13 9.36 -13.81 -14.58
C GLY A 13 8.09 -14.26 -15.30
N LEU A 14 6.89 -14.00 -14.75
CA LEU A 14 5.62 -14.43 -15.33
C LEU A 14 5.17 -13.53 -16.48
N LEU A 15 5.50 -12.23 -16.40
CA LEU A 15 5.15 -11.22 -17.38
C LEU A 15 6.39 -10.67 -18.08
N ALA A 16 6.20 -10.27 -19.33
CA ALA A 16 7.12 -9.41 -20.05
C ALA A 16 6.38 -8.16 -20.54
N ALA A 17 7.05 -7.02 -20.54
CA ALA A 17 6.52 -5.78 -21.11
C ALA A 17 7.48 -5.24 -22.17
N SER A 18 6.93 -4.70 -23.25
CA SER A 18 7.68 -4.06 -24.33
C SER A 18 7.09 -2.71 -24.71
N GLY A 19 7.94 -1.71 -24.95
CA GLY A 19 7.54 -0.40 -25.47
C GLY A 19 8.23 -0.08 -26.78
N GLY A 20 7.53 0.62 -27.69
CA GLY A 20 8.05 0.90 -29.04
C GLY A 20 7.62 2.23 -29.65
N ASP A 21 8.01 2.40 -30.90
CA ASP A 21 7.83 3.64 -31.67
C ASP A 21 6.38 3.93 -32.08
N ASP A 22 5.51 2.94 -31.96
CA ASP A 22 4.06 3.09 -32.14
C ASP A 22 3.35 3.69 -30.92
N ALA A 23 4.10 4.14 -29.92
CA ALA A 23 3.60 4.71 -28.66
C ALA A 23 2.79 3.73 -27.79
N THR A 24 2.88 2.42 -28.08
CA THR A 24 2.18 1.38 -27.31
C THR A 24 3.11 0.64 -26.36
N ILE A 25 2.53 0.11 -25.29
CA ILE A 25 3.17 -0.90 -24.44
C ILE A 25 2.39 -2.20 -24.54
N LEU A 26 3.07 -3.31 -24.78
CA LEU A 26 2.46 -4.63 -24.79
C LEU A 26 2.90 -5.40 -23.55
N VAL A 27 1.96 -6.08 -22.89
CA VAL A 27 2.23 -6.96 -21.74
C VAL A 27 1.90 -8.40 -22.13
N TRP A 28 2.83 -9.32 -21.88
CA TRP A 28 2.81 -10.70 -22.38
C TRP A 28 2.89 -11.70 -21.22
N ASP A 29 2.17 -12.81 -21.35
CA ASP A 29 2.35 -14.01 -20.52
C ASP A 29 3.55 -14.79 -21.07
N VAL A 30 4.62 -14.87 -20.29
CA VAL A 30 5.88 -15.49 -20.71
C VAL A 30 5.71 -17.00 -20.93
N LYS A 31 4.95 -17.66 -20.07
CA LYS A 31 4.76 -19.12 -20.11
C LYS A 31 3.93 -19.54 -21.32
N LYS A 32 2.89 -18.78 -21.65
CA LYS A 32 1.98 -19.08 -22.77
C LYS A 32 2.47 -18.48 -24.09
N GLY A 33 3.42 -17.55 -24.06
CA GLY A 33 3.89 -16.82 -25.24
C GLY A 33 2.78 -16.01 -25.91
N LYS A 34 1.83 -15.48 -25.12
CA LYS A 34 0.66 -14.75 -25.63
C LYS A 34 0.64 -13.33 -25.09
N ARG A 35 0.28 -12.37 -25.96
CA ARG A 35 -0.05 -11.00 -25.56
C ARG A 35 -1.28 -11.02 -24.65
N LEU A 36 -1.14 -10.43 -23.46
CA LEU A 36 -2.22 -10.26 -22.50
C LEU A 36 -2.94 -8.93 -22.67
N ARG A 37 -2.19 -7.83 -22.87
CA ARG A 37 -2.70 -6.46 -22.87
C ARG A 37 -1.99 -5.58 -23.90
N MET A 38 -2.64 -4.48 -24.29
CA MET A 38 -2.03 -3.37 -25.05
C MET A 38 -2.39 -2.04 -24.39
N LEU A 39 -1.42 -1.43 -23.74
CA LEU A 39 -1.60 -0.19 -23.00
C LEU A 39 -1.35 1.00 -23.92
N THR A 40 -2.38 1.83 -24.07
CA THR A 40 -2.35 3.01 -24.94
C THR A 40 -2.53 4.27 -24.10
N GLY A 41 -1.58 5.20 -24.16
CA GLY A 41 -1.64 6.45 -23.38
C GLY A 41 -0.51 7.42 -23.68
N HIS A 42 0.64 6.92 -24.13
CA HIS A 42 1.70 7.77 -24.66
C HIS A 42 1.30 8.42 -25.99
N LYS A 43 1.76 9.66 -26.19
CA LYS A 43 1.56 10.44 -27.42
C LYS A 43 2.78 10.41 -28.34
N GLY A 44 3.84 9.72 -27.93
CA GLY A 44 5.06 9.54 -28.70
C GLY A 44 5.77 8.23 -28.35
N PRO A 45 6.89 7.92 -29.01
CA PRO A 45 7.62 6.68 -28.81
C PRO A 45 7.92 6.37 -27.34
N VAL A 46 7.67 5.13 -26.93
CA VAL A 46 8.00 4.63 -25.60
C VAL A 46 9.46 4.20 -25.60
N THR A 47 10.29 4.90 -24.85
CA THR A 47 11.74 4.71 -24.82
C THR A 47 12.20 3.77 -23.73
N SER A 48 11.39 3.60 -22.67
CA SER A 48 11.76 2.80 -21.52
C SER A 48 10.53 2.23 -20.82
N VAL A 49 10.65 1.00 -20.31
CA VAL A 49 9.64 0.32 -19.49
C VAL A 49 10.33 -0.40 -18.34
N ALA A 50 9.73 -0.42 -17.14
CA ALA A 50 10.23 -1.19 -16.01
C ALA A 50 9.11 -1.61 -15.06
N PHE A 51 9.18 -2.84 -14.58
CA PHE A 51 8.36 -3.29 -13.46
C PHE A 51 8.92 -2.76 -12.14
N SER A 52 8.02 -2.48 -11.19
CA SER A 52 8.40 -2.28 -9.80
C SER A 52 9.06 -3.55 -9.22
N PRO A 53 9.90 -3.44 -8.19
CA PRO A 53 10.59 -4.60 -7.60
C PRO A 53 9.67 -5.69 -7.03
N ASP A 54 8.45 -5.32 -6.65
CA ASP A 54 7.39 -6.23 -6.19
C ASP A 54 6.48 -6.74 -7.34
N GLY A 55 6.68 -6.24 -8.56
CA GLY A 55 5.91 -6.59 -9.76
C GLY A 55 4.48 -6.03 -9.81
N SER A 56 4.07 -5.25 -8.81
CA SER A 56 2.70 -4.72 -8.70
C SER A 56 2.40 -3.61 -9.70
N LEU A 57 3.42 -2.89 -10.17
CA LEU A 57 3.28 -1.78 -11.10
C LEU A 57 4.21 -1.94 -12.29
N LEU A 58 3.76 -1.41 -13.43
CA LEU A 58 4.58 -1.17 -14.60
C LEU A 58 4.68 0.34 -14.80
N VAL A 59 5.88 0.84 -15.08
CA VAL A 59 6.07 2.23 -15.50
C VAL A 59 6.69 2.29 -16.88
N SER A 60 6.28 3.28 -17.65
CA SER A 60 6.81 3.56 -18.98
C SER A 60 7.15 5.04 -19.12
N ALA A 61 8.13 5.35 -19.96
CA ALA A 61 8.49 6.71 -20.29
C ALA A 61 8.64 6.86 -21.79
N GLY A 62 8.36 8.08 -22.29
CA GLY A 62 8.37 8.36 -23.71
C GLY A 62 9.05 9.66 -24.11
N VAL A 63 9.24 9.80 -25.43
CA VAL A 63 9.71 11.03 -26.07
C VAL A 63 8.70 12.18 -25.89
N ASP A 64 7.44 11.86 -25.62
CA ASP A 64 6.41 12.84 -25.24
C ASP A 64 6.67 13.53 -23.89
N GLY A 65 7.74 13.14 -23.20
CA GLY A 65 8.18 13.73 -21.94
C GLY A 65 7.30 13.37 -20.76
N THR A 66 6.59 12.24 -20.87
CA THR A 66 5.73 11.72 -19.82
C THR A 66 6.27 10.42 -19.24
N VAL A 67 6.01 10.22 -17.95
CA VAL A 67 6.06 8.89 -17.32
C VAL A 67 4.63 8.44 -17.06
N GLN A 68 4.27 7.27 -17.56
CA GLN A 68 2.99 6.64 -17.28
C GLN A 68 3.16 5.49 -16.28
N VAL A 69 2.22 5.37 -15.36
CA VAL A 69 2.16 4.29 -14.37
C VAL A 69 0.93 3.43 -14.67
N TRP A 70 1.11 2.12 -14.63
CA TRP A 70 0.13 1.13 -15.02
C TRP A 70 0.03 0.03 -13.96
N ASP A 71 -1.17 -0.50 -13.79
CA ASP A 71 -1.35 -1.82 -13.19
C ASP A 71 -1.29 -2.84 -14.34
N PRO A 72 -0.31 -3.77 -14.36
CA PRO A 72 -0.20 -4.76 -15.42
C PRO A 72 -1.31 -5.81 -15.42
N GLN A 73 -2.12 -5.90 -14.35
CA GLN A 73 -3.23 -6.83 -14.20
C GLN A 73 -4.60 -6.18 -14.45
N ASP A 74 -4.68 -4.85 -14.45
CA ASP A 74 -5.92 -4.11 -14.72
C ASP A 74 -6.44 -4.39 -16.14
N GLU A 75 -7.75 -4.65 -16.23
CA GLU A 75 -8.43 -4.96 -17.48
C GLU A 75 -8.81 -3.70 -18.25
N ASP A 76 -8.83 -2.52 -17.60
CA ASP A 76 -9.24 -1.27 -18.22
C ASP A 76 -8.18 -0.68 -19.16
N GLU A 77 -6.95 -1.25 -19.20
CA GLU A 77 -5.82 -0.87 -20.07
C GLU A 77 -5.45 0.63 -20.04
N ARG A 78 -5.87 1.34 -18.99
CA ARG A 78 -5.65 2.78 -18.79
C ARG A 78 -4.50 3.02 -17.83
N ALA A 79 -3.81 4.14 -18.03
CA ALA A 79 -2.78 4.55 -17.10
C ALA A 79 -3.40 5.00 -15.78
N LEU A 80 -2.89 4.45 -14.68
CA LEU A 80 -3.22 4.88 -13.32
C LEU A 80 -2.79 6.33 -13.08
N ARG A 81 -1.67 6.73 -13.68
CA ARG A 81 -1.09 8.07 -13.55
C ARG A 81 -0.28 8.45 -14.77
N SER A 82 -0.30 9.74 -15.11
CA SER A 82 0.63 10.39 -16.05
C SER A 82 1.39 11.48 -15.32
N LEU A 83 2.72 11.47 -15.41
CA LEU A 83 3.61 12.48 -14.86
C LEU A 83 4.22 13.27 -16.00
N GLN A 84 4.08 14.60 -15.96
CA GLN A 84 4.68 15.50 -16.95
C GLN A 84 6.08 15.88 -16.49
N CYS A 85 7.09 15.56 -17.29
CA CYS A 85 8.49 15.70 -16.90
C CYS A 85 9.25 16.77 -17.72
N GLY A 86 8.55 17.51 -18.59
CA GLY A 86 9.05 18.73 -19.23
C GLY A 86 10.01 18.54 -20.40
N GLY A 87 10.29 17.29 -20.81
CA GLY A 87 11.11 17.00 -21.98
C GLY A 87 11.29 15.49 -22.23
N PRO A 88 11.85 15.11 -23.38
CA PRO A 88 11.98 13.70 -23.78
C PRO A 88 12.79 12.89 -22.77
N ILE A 89 12.23 11.73 -22.39
CA ILE A 89 12.87 10.80 -21.47
C ILE A 89 13.53 9.70 -22.29
N ASN A 90 14.79 9.40 -22.00
CA ASN A 90 15.55 8.36 -22.70
C ASN A 90 15.54 7.03 -21.93
N HIS A 91 15.52 7.09 -20.60
CA HIS A 91 15.54 5.90 -19.76
C HIS A 91 14.83 6.16 -18.44
N LEU A 92 14.22 5.12 -17.87
CA LEU A 92 13.75 5.11 -16.49
C LEU A 92 14.31 3.89 -15.73
N ALA A 93 14.38 3.95 -14.40
CA ALA A 93 14.69 2.80 -13.56
C ALA A 93 13.96 2.91 -12.23
N TRP A 94 13.49 1.78 -11.69
CA TRP A 94 13.03 1.72 -10.32
C TRP A 94 14.21 1.65 -9.35
N THR A 95 14.05 2.25 -8.17
CA THR A 95 14.96 1.96 -7.07
C THR A 95 14.68 0.57 -6.50
N PRO A 96 15.70 -0.13 -5.96
CA PRO A 96 15.53 -1.49 -5.45
C PRO A 96 14.49 -1.63 -4.35
N GLU A 97 14.27 -0.58 -3.55
CA GLU A 97 13.24 -0.56 -2.51
C GLU A 97 11.81 -0.30 -3.03
N GLY A 98 11.65 -0.04 -4.33
CA GLY A 98 10.33 0.09 -4.98
C GLY A 98 9.56 1.36 -4.65
N ARG A 99 10.23 2.37 -4.10
CA ARG A 99 9.62 3.67 -3.71
C ARG A 99 9.84 4.78 -4.71
N HIS A 100 10.84 4.65 -5.58
CA HIS A 100 11.22 5.71 -6.50
C HIS A 100 11.41 5.21 -7.92
N VAL A 101 11.12 6.08 -8.89
CA VAL A 101 11.52 5.94 -10.28
C VAL A 101 12.48 7.07 -10.62
N VAL A 102 13.63 6.71 -11.17
CA VAL A 102 14.63 7.64 -11.67
C VAL A 102 14.48 7.75 -13.18
N THR A 103 14.32 8.96 -13.72
CA THR A 103 14.23 9.23 -15.16
C THR A 103 15.44 10.01 -15.63
N ALA A 104 16.05 9.56 -16.74
CA ALA A 104 17.11 10.27 -17.43
C ALA A 104 16.56 10.93 -18.71
N HIS A 105 16.76 12.23 -18.83
CA HIS A 105 16.22 13.08 -19.90
C HIS A 105 17.25 13.33 -20.99
N ALA A 106 16.79 13.60 -22.21
CA ALA A 106 17.66 13.91 -23.34
C ALA A 106 18.58 15.13 -23.11
N GLY A 107 18.17 16.07 -22.25
CA GLY A 107 18.97 17.23 -21.85
C GLY A 107 20.00 16.96 -20.75
N GLY A 108 20.29 15.70 -20.41
CA GLY A 108 21.25 15.32 -19.35
C GLY A 108 20.73 15.51 -17.93
N THR A 109 19.45 15.85 -17.77
CA THR A 109 18.80 15.97 -16.46
C THR A 109 18.40 14.59 -15.95
N ILE A 110 18.61 14.34 -14.66
CA ILE A 110 18.08 13.17 -13.96
C ILE A 110 17.03 13.66 -12.96
N CYS A 111 15.84 13.10 -13.01
CA CYS A 111 14.79 13.36 -12.03
C CYS A 111 14.50 12.08 -11.24
N VAL A 112 14.21 12.25 -9.95
CA VAL A 112 13.79 11.15 -9.08
C VAL A 112 12.35 11.42 -8.68
N TRP A 113 11.48 10.48 -8.99
CA TRP A 113 10.04 10.52 -8.75
C TRP A 113 9.72 9.53 -7.64
N ARG A 114 8.90 9.95 -6.67
CA ARG A 114 8.36 9.03 -5.67
C ARG A 114 7.06 8.43 -6.17
N LEU A 115 7.01 7.12 -6.17
CA LEU A 115 5.82 6.34 -6.49
C LEU A 115 5.58 5.39 -5.31
N ASN A 116 4.57 5.68 -4.51
CA ASN A 116 4.24 4.84 -3.37
C ASN A 116 3.76 3.48 -3.89
N ALA A 117 4.09 2.42 -3.14
CA ALA A 117 3.50 1.10 -3.34
C ALA A 117 1.97 1.26 -3.36
N TRP A 118 1.38 1.17 -4.55
CA TRP A 118 -0.05 1.29 -4.73
C TRP A 118 -0.67 0.03 -4.14
N THR A 119 -1.49 0.20 -3.11
CA THR A 119 -2.45 -0.85 -2.75
C THR A 119 -3.82 -0.38 -3.25
N PRO A 120 -4.44 -1.08 -4.21
CA PRO A 120 -5.81 -0.76 -4.61
C PRO A 120 -6.70 -0.91 -3.37
N THR A 121 -7.37 0.16 -2.98
CA THR A 121 -8.60 0.01 -2.22
C THR A 121 -9.67 -0.46 -3.20
N PRO A 122 -10.45 -1.52 -2.88
CA PRO A 122 -11.55 -1.92 -3.75
C PRO A 122 -12.47 -0.72 -3.97
N ALA A 123 -12.83 -0.48 -5.23
CA ALA A 123 -13.80 0.54 -5.59
C ALA A 123 -15.09 0.28 -4.80
N THR A 124 -15.43 1.20 -3.90
CA THR A 124 -16.78 1.26 -3.35
C THR A 124 -17.63 1.97 -4.40
N ASN A 125 -18.48 1.22 -5.08
CA ASN A 125 -19.56 1.78 -5.89
C ASN A 125 -20.49 2.54 -4.95
N SER A 126 -20.26 3.84 -4.79
CA SER A 126 -21.30 4.78 -4.39
C SER A 126 -21.54 5.75 -5.54
N GLU A 127 -22.43 5.34 -6.44
CA GLU A 127 -23.19 6.30 -7.24
C GLU A 127 -24.04 7.14 -6.28
N ASN A 128 -24.00 8.46 -6.43
CA ASN A 128 -24.61 9.50 -5.59
C ASN A 128 -23.88 9.84 -4.28
N ASP A 129 -22.98 10.81 -4.35
CA ASP A 129 -23.11 12.08 -3.61
C ASP A 129 -22.13 13.10 -4.20
N ASP A 130 -22.45 14.39 -4.09
CA ASP A 130 -21.64 15.57 -4.44
C ASP A 130 -20.30 15.65 -3.63
N LEU A 131 -19.50 14.59 -3.68
CA LEU A 131 -18.25 14.41 -2.95
C LEU A 131 -17.09 15.06 -3.71
N ARG A 132 -16.66 16.25 -3.26
CA ARG A 132 -15.41 16.86 -3.71
C ARG A 132 -14.23 16.23 -2.97
N ILE A 133 -13.35 15.54 -3.68
CA ILE A 133 -12.14 14.94 -3.12
C ILE A 133 -11.05 16.02 -3.07
N ALA A 134 -10.63 16.49 -1.88
CA ALA A 134 -9.30 17.10 -1.80
C ALA A 134 -8.29 15.98 -1.87
N ARG A 135 -7.42 15.95 -2.89
CA ARG A 135 -6.57 14.77 -3.15
C ARG A 135 -5.11 15.01 -2.80
N TRP A 136 -4.70 16.25 -2.55
CA TRP A 136 -3.30 16.57 -2.27
C TRP A 136 -3.17 17.77 -1.34
N VAL A 137 -2.12 17.79 -0.52
CA VAL A 137 -1.57 19.01 0.02
C VAL A 137 -0.11 19.14 -0.47
N LEU A 138 0.12 19.94 -1.52
CA LEU A 138 1.44 20.27 -2.05
C LEU A 138 2.03 21.47 -1.30
N GLU A 139 3.25 21.34 -0.78
CA GLU A 139 4.05 22.50 -0.39
C GLU A 139 5.00 22.89 -1.53
N MET A 140 4.82 24.08 -2.10
CA MET A 140 5.76 24.70 -3.04
C MET A 140 6.27 25.99 -2.40
N GLY A 141 7.52 25.98 -1.91
CA GLY A 141 8.21 27.18 -1.40
C GLY A 141 7.73 27.71 -0.05
N GLY A 142 7.40 26.85 0.93
CA GLY A 142 7.01 27.28 2.28
C GLY A 142 5.52 27.60 2.46
N GLN A 143 4.67 27.31 1.47
CA GLN A 143 3.22 27.48 1.53
C GLN A 143 2.49 26.16 1.31
N VAL A 144 1.60 25.83 2.25
CA VAL A 144 0.70 24.67 2.20
C VAL A 144 -0.40 24.94 1.17
N ARG A 145 -0.43 24.19 0.07
CA ARG A 145 -1.46 24.29 -0.97
C ARG A 145 -2.25 23.01 -1.06
N VAL A 146 -3.58 23.09 -1.08
CA VAL A 146 -4.46 21.94 -1.26
C VAL A 146 -4.79 21.82 -2.74
N ALA A 147 -4.55 20.65 -3.33
CA ALA A 147 -5.08 20.33 -4.65
C ALA A 147 -6.44 19.64 -4.51
N VAL A 148 -7.48 20.31 -4.99
CA VAL A 148 -8.85 19.80 -4.97
C VAL A 148 -9.13 19.13 -6.31
N GLN A 149 -9.52 17.85 -6.28
CA GLN A 149 -9.92 17.11 -7.46
C GLN A 149 -11.43 16.85 -7.42
N GLN A 150 -12.14 17.47 -8.35
CA GLN A 150 -13.61 17.45 -8.39
C GLN A 150 -14.17 16.14 -8.97
N TYR A 151 -13.41 15.44 -9.82
CA TYR A 151 -13.81 14.19 -10.49
C TYR A 151 -12.60 13.26 -10.70
N ALA A 152 -12.82 11.95 -10.66
CA ALA A 152 -11.82 10.97 -11.07
C ALA A 152 -11.46 11.20 -12.55
N GLY A 153 -10.20 11.54 -12.84
CA GLY A 153 -9.68 11.72 -14.21
C GLY A 153 -9.38 13.17 -14.64
N TYR A 154 -9.64 14.18 -13.81
CA TYR A 154 -9.29 15.59 -14.10
C TYR A 154 -8.03 16.05 -13.36
N GLU A 155 -7.25 16.99 -13.94
CA GLU A 155 -6.09 17.59 -13.27
C GLU A 155 -6.49 18.28 -11.95
N PRO A 156 -5.72 18.12 -10.85
CA PRO A 156 -6.02 18.76 -9.58
C PRO A 156 -5.84 20.29 -9.65
N GLU A 157 -6.79 21.06 -9.13
CA GLU A 157 -6.62 22.51 -9.02
C GLU A 157 -5.89 22.85 -7.72
N VAL A 158 -4.68 23.41 -7.81
CA VAL A 158 -3.83 23.76 -6.65
C VAL A 158 -4.23 25.12 -6.09
N LYS A 159 -4.82 25.14 -4.88
CA LYS A 159 -5.20 26.38 -4.15
C LYS A 159 -4.39 26.49 -2.87
N LYS A 160 -4.11 27.70 -2.38
CA LYS A 160 -3.67 27.82 -0.97
C LYS A 160 -4.80 27.35 -0.07
N LEU A 161 -4.46 26.73 1.05
CA LEU A 161 -5.45 26.30 2.03
C LEU A 161 -6.36 27.47 2.45
N ASP A 162 -5.78 28.66 2.66
CA ASP A 162 -6.50 29.89 3.03
C ASP A 162 -7.42 30.44 1.92
N ASP A 163 -7.13 30.10 0.66
CA ASP A 163 -7.89 30.55 -0.52
C ASP A 163 -9.06 29.60 -0.85
N LEU A 164 -9.25 28.52 -0.07
CA LEU A 164 -10.41 27.66 -0.21
C LEU A 164 -11.69 28.44 0.19
N PRO A 165 -12.72 28.50 -0.67
CA PRO A 165 -14.00 29.15 -0.36
C PRO A 165 -14.57 28.76 1.03
N LYS A 166 -15.00 29.74 1.84
CA LYS A 166 -15.59 29.52 3.18
C LYS A 166 -16.98 28.85 3.19
N ARG A 167 -17.40 28.25 2.07
CA ARG A 167 -18.62 27.42 1.98
C ARG A 167 -18.29 26.00 2.43
N PRO A 168 -19.23 25.19 2.94
CA PRO A 168 -18.91 23.90 3.56
C PRO A 168 -18.33 22.94 2.51
N PHE A 169 -17.01 22.88 2.44
CA PHE A 169 -16.31 21.84 1.69
C PHE A 169 -16.37 20.55 2.47
N HIS A 170 -16.83 19.49 1.81
CA HIS A 170 -16.79 18.13 2.34
C HIS A 170 -15.42 17.52 1.99
N VAL A 171 -14.35 18.05 2.59
CA VAL A 171 -13.02 17.45 2.44
C VAL A 171 -13.02 16.15 3.23
N THR A 172 -13.11 15.03 2.52
CA THR A 172 -13.18 13.70 3.12
C THR A 172 -11.83 12.99 3.16
N ARG A 173 -10.84 13.42 2.38
CA ARG A 173 -9.52 12.80 2.32
C ARG A 173 -8.41 13.86 2.30
N VAL A 174 -7.29 13.59 2.98
CA VAL A 174 -6.08 14.42 2.98
C VAL A 174 -4.86 13.51 2.96
N PHE A 175 -3.88 13.85 2.12
CA PHE A 175 -2.65 13.08 1.95
C PHE A 175 -1.43 14.00 2.09
N PHE A 176 -0.54 13.64 3.01
CA PHE A 176 0.81 14.17 3.15
C PHE A 176 1.76 12.99 3.05
N ASP A 177 2.64 13.03 2.07
CA ASP A 177 3.57 11.95 1.78
C ASP A 177 4.94 12.53 1.45
N ASP A 178 5.96 12.03 2.12
CA ASP A 178 7.34 12.52 2.04
C ASP A 178 7.44 14.06 2.01
N CYS A 179 6.71 14.69 2.92
CA CYS A 179 6.80 16.12 3.12
C CYS A 179 7.63 16.34 4.39
N PRO A 180 8.98 16.25 4.36
CA PRO A 180 9.80 16.28 5.57
C PRO A 180 9.67 17.59 6.38
N ARG A 181 9.15 18.64 5.73
CA ARG A 181 8.83 19.93 6.35
C ARG A 181 7.50 19.96 7.09
N VAL A 182 6.59 19.04 6.77
CA VAL A 182 5.31 18.89 7.48
C VAL A 182 5.60 18.40 8.88
N ASN A 183 5.41 19.32 9.81
CA ASN A 183 5.60 19.16 11.22
C ASN A 183 4.28 19.40 11.96
N ASN A 184 4.32 19.37 13.28
CA ASN A 184 3.14 19.46 14.14
C ASN A 184 2.31 20.75 13.87
N GLU A 185 2.94 21.88 13.53
CA GLU A 185 2.22 23.12 13.22
C GLU A 185 1.47 23.03 11.90
N ASN A 186 2.01 22.32 10.91
CA ASN A 186 1.33 22.14 9.64
C ASN A 186 0.04 21.32 9.80
N LEU A 187 0.01 20.33 10.71
CA LEU A 187 -1.22 19.56 10.95
C LEU A 187 -2.34 20.40 11.59
N LYS A 188 -2.00 21.42 12.39
CA LYS A 188 -3.00 22.34 12.96
C LYS A 188 -3.76 23.13 11.89
N THR A 189 -3.19 23.28 10.70
CA THR A 189 -3.89 23.95 9.59
C THR A 189 -5.10 23.17 9.09
N LEU A 190 -5.19 21.86 9.40
CA LEU A 190 -6.32 21.00 9.04
C LEU A 190 -7.52 21.17 9.98
N ILE A 191 -7.38 21.89 11.10
CA ILE A 191 -8.48 22.12 12.04
C ILE A 191 -9.65 22.78 11.32
N GLY A 192 -10.86 22.26 11.56
CA GLY A 192 -12.09 22.70 10.88
C GLY A 192 -12.54 21.81 9.74
N LEU A 193 -11.72 20.83 9.31
CA LEU A 193 -12.13 19.76 8.38
C LEU A 193 -12.95 18.67 9.10
N THR A 194 -14.10 19.05 9.68
CA THR A 194 -14.90 18.18 10.56
C THR A 194 -15.50 16.94 9.88
N HIS A 195 -15.55 16.92 8.55
CA HIS A 195 -16.02 15.79 7.74
C HIS A 195 -14.89 14.90 7.19
N LEU A 196 -13.66 15.11 7.64
CA LEU A 196 -12.50 14.33 7.20
C LEU A 196 -12.68 12.86 7.58
N ARG A 197 -12.59 11.96 6.58
CA ARG A 197 -12.74 10.51 6.74
C ARG A 197 -11.42 9.76 6.58
N GLU A 198 -10.49 10.28 5.80
CA GLU A 198 -9.20 9.64 5.55
C GLU A 198 -8.08 10.65 5.67
N LEU A 199 -7.09 10.33 6.49
CA LEU A 199 -5.91 11.14 6.71
C LEU A 199 -4.68 10.26 6.58
N ILE A 200 -3.87 10.54 5.58
CA ILE A 200 -2.67 9.77 5.28
C ILE A 200 -1.46 10.68 5.50
N LEU A 201 -0.62 10.33 6.48
CA LEU A 201 0.55 11.06 6.95
C LEU A 201 1.76 10.12 6.90
N GLU A 202 2.35 9.97 5.72
CA GLU A 202 3.41 9.00 5.46
C GLU A 202 4.79 9.67 5.47
N ASP A 203 5.78 9.01 6.08
CA ASP A 203 7.19 9.42 6.09
C ASP A 203 7.42 10.87 6.57
N LEU A 204 6.63 11.31 7.56
CA LEU A 204 6.70 12.66 8.12
C LEU A 204 7.60 12.75 9.36
N THR A 205 8.00 13.99 9.71
CA THR A 205 8.85 14.25 10.89
C THR A 205 8.07 14.56 12.17
N ILE A 206 6.77 14.23 12.19
CA ILE A 206 5.82 14.49 13.27
C ILE A 206 6.14 13.70 14.54
N THR A 207 5.83 14.27 15.70
CA THR A 207 5.97 13.63 17.03
C THR A 207 4.60 13.33 17.65
N ASP A 208 4.56 12.66 18.80
CA ASP A 208 3.31 12.27 19.47
C ASP A 208 2.36 13.46 19.71
N ASP A 209 2.88 14.63 20.09
CA ASP A 209 2.07 15.85 20.31
C ASP A 209 1.36 16.34 19.05
N ALA A 210 1.85 15.97 17.86
CA ALA A 210 1.19 16.31 16.61
C ALA A 210 -0.19 15.63 16.49
N LEU A 211 -0.39 14.52 17.19
CA LEU A 211 -1.60 13.70 17.12
C LEU A 211 -2.75 14.28 17.97
N ASP A 212 -2.50 15.27 18.84
CA ASP A 212 -3.55 15.92 19.64
C ASP A 212 -4.60 16.60 18.75
N VAL A 213 -4.20 17.09 17.58
CA VAL A 213 -5.10 17.71 16.58
C VAL A 213 -6.13 16.72 16.03
N LEU A 214 -5.86 15.41 16.11
CA LEU A 214 -6.75 14.40 15.53
C LEU A 214 -8.10 14.33 16.26
N ALA A 215 -8.18 14.83 17.49
CA ALA A 215 -9.45 14.98 18.22
C ALA A 215 -10.47 15.87 17.48
N GLU A 216 -10.00 16.75 16.57
CA GLU A 216 -10.84 17.62 15.75
C GLU A 216 -11.44 16.91 14.51
N PHE A 217 -11.14 15.63 14.29
CA PHE A 217 -11.61 14.83 13.16
C PHE A 217 -12.51 13.66 13.61
N PRO A 218 -13.73 13.93 14.11
CA PRO A 218 -14.58 12.91 14.71
C PRO A 218 -15.13 11.88 13.70
N GLU A 219 -15.11 12.17 12.39
CA GLU A 219 -15.57 11.28 11.32
C GLU A 219 -14.46 10.44 10.69
N LEU A 220 -13.24 10.48 11.25
CA LEU A 220 -12.08 9.80 10.68
C LEU A 220 -12.26 8.27 10.72
N LYS A 221 -12.15 7.65 9.55
CA LYS A 221 -12.28 6.20 9.31
C LYS A 221 -10.95 5.55 8.94
N LEU A 222 -10.07 6.27 8.26
CA LEU A 222 -8.73 5.78 7.90
C LEU A 222 -7.69 6.77 8.38
N LEU A 223 -6.69 6.25 9.07
CA LEU A 223 -5.51 6.99 9.48
C LEU A 223 -4.27 6.20 9.10
N SER A 224 -3.41 6.82 8.29
CA SER A 224 -2.05 6.32 8.10
C SER A 224 -1.04 7.28 8.72
N LEU A 225 -0.10 6.71 9.46
CA LEU A 225 1.02 7.37 10.10
C LEU A 225 2.35 6.66 9.76
N SER A 226 2.36 5.79 8.75
CA SER A 226 3.52 4.92 8.52
C SER A 226 4.76 5.73 8.13
N GLY A 227 5.94 5.23 8.50
CA GLY A 227 7.19 5.95 8.27
C GLY A 227 7.43 7.14 9.22
N SER A 228 6.46 7.51 10.07
CA SER A 228 6.64 8.53 11.11
C SER A 228 7.46 7.99 12.29
N ARG A 229 8.77 7.84 12.09
CA ARG A 229 9.72 7.15 13.00
C ARG A 229 9.84 7.73 14.41
N LYS A 230 9.33 8.94 14.65
CA LYS A 230 9.34 9.59 15.97
C LYS A 230 8.10 9.30 16.80
N LEU A 231 7.10 8.62 16.24
CA LEU A 231 5.92 8.22 16.99
C LEU A 231 6.24 7.06 17.92
N THR A 232 5.73 7.15 19.14
CA THR A 232 5.92 6.16 20.20
C THR A 232 4.58 5.66 20.75
N ASP A 233 4.62 4.80 21.76
CA ASP A 233 3.43 4.33 22.48
C ASP A 233 2.59 5.48 23.06
N ASP A 234 3.21 6.61 23.43
CA ASP A 234 2.48 7.79 23.91
C ASP A 234 1.63 8.43 22.79
N GLY A 235 2.10 8.38 21.55
CA GLY A 235 1.32 8.80 20.38
C GLY A 235 0.06 7.97 20.20
N MET A 236 0.16 6.64 20.38
CA MET A 236 -0.99 5.74 20.25
C MET A 236 -2.09 6.05 21.26
N ARG A 237 -1.74 6.41 22.50
CA ARG A 237 -2.72 6.81 23.52
C ARG A 237 -3.60 7.99 23.10
N ARG A 238 -3.08 8.88 22.25
CA ARG A 238 -3.83 10.03 21.71
C ARG A 238 -4.85 9.60 20.65
N LEU A 239 -4.61 8.48 19.97
CA LEU A 239 -5.51 7.92 18.95
C LEU A 239 -6.73 7.19 19.54
N ALA A 240 -6.69 6.80 20.82
CA ALA A 240 -7.77 6.04 21.47
C ALA A 240 -9.15 6.72 21.40
N ARG A 241 -9.18 8.03 21.16
CA ARG A 241 -10.41 8.82 21.02
C ARG A 241 -11.08 8.70 19.65
N LEU A 242 -10.37 8.17 18.64
CA LEU A 242 -10.83 8.04 17.25
C LEU A 242 -11.72 6.81 17.07
N THR A 243 -12.79 6.68 17.86
CA THR A 243 -13.61 5.46 17.94
C THR A 243 -14.33 5.06 16.65
N LYS A 244 -14.40 5.94 15.65
CA LYS A 244 -14.93 5.65 14.31
C LYS A 244 -13.90 5.06 13.34
N LEU A 245 -12.64 4.95 13.76
CA LEU A 245 -11.56 4.45 12.92
C LEU A 245 -11.80 2.99 12.53
N GLU A 246 -11.76 2.72 11.23
CA GLU A 246 -11.93 1.41 10.63
C GLU A 246 -10.59 0.85 10.13
N SER A 247 -9.64 1.71 9.73
CA SER A 247 -8.32 1.34 9.22
C SER A 247 -7.22 2.18 9.88
N LEU A 248 -6.19 1.52 10.39
CA LEU A 248 -5.02 2.16 11.01
C LEU A 248 -3.72 1.59 10.46
N TYR A 249 -2.87 2.44 9.89
CA TYR A 249 -1.54 2.07 9.43
C TYR A 249 -0.49 2.84 10.23
N VAL A 250 0.41 2.12 10.90
CA VAL A 250 1.39 2.67 11.84
C VAL A 250 2.77 2.02 11.65
N GLY A 251 3.06 1.56 10.43
CA GLY A 251 4.32 0.87 10.17
C GLY A 251 5.56 1.76 10.32
N TYR A 252 6.72 1.17 10.57
CA TYR A 252 8.01 1.87 10.65
C TYR A 252 8.05 2.99 11.72
N ALA A 253 7.40 2.77 12.87
CA ALA A 253 7.40 3.65 14.04
C ALA A 253 7.98 2.96 15.28
N GLN A 254 8.19 3.69 16.37
CA GLN A 254 8.71 3.14 17.64
C GLN A 254 7.57 2.69 18.56
N ILE A 255 6.66 1.88 18.02
CA ILE A 255 5.46 1.39 18.71
C ILE A 255 5.68 -0.06 19.14
N THR A 256 5.27 -0.37 20.36
CA THR A 256 5.33 -1.70 20.98
C THR A 256 3.92 -2.24 21.26
N ASP A 257 3.83 -3.43 21.85
CA ASP A 257 2.55 -3.97 22.33
C ASP A 257 1.83 -3.01 23.31
N ALA A 258 2.56 -2.25 24.13
CA ALA A 258 1.95 -1.33 25.09
C ALA A 258 1.24 -0.15 24.39
N GLY A 259 1.78 0.32 23.26
CA GLY A 259 1.15 1.34 22.44
C GLY A 259 -0.15 0.82 21.81
N LEU A 260 -0.12 -0.38 21.22
CA LEU A 260 -1.33 -0.97 20.63
C LEU A 260 -2.38 -1.35 21.68
N GLU A 261 -1.98 -1.80 22.87
CA GLU A 261 -2.90 -2.07 23.98
C GLU A 261 -3.68 -0.82 24.41
N SER A 262 -3.11 0.38 24.25
CA SER A 262 -3.82 1.63 24.53
C SER A 262 -4.95 1.98 23.55
N LEU A 263 -5.10 1.21 22.47
CA LEU A 263 -6.12 1.40 21.44
C LEU A 263 -7.34 0.47 21.62
N ASP A 264 -7.52 -0.11 22.81
CA ASP A 264 -8.64 -1.00 23.14
C ASP A 264 -10.03 -0.41 22.88
N ALA A 265 -10.16 0.93 22.93
CA ALA A 265 -11.37 1.67 22.60
C ALA A 265 -11.73 1.64 21.10
N LEU A 266 -10.79 1.30 20.20
CA LEU A 266 -10.99 1.28 18.74
C LEU A 266 -11.72 0.02 18.25
N THR A 267 -12.91 -0.24 18.81
CA THR A 267 -13.70 -1.46 18.58
C THR A 267 -14.23 -1.61 17.14
N ASN A 268 -14.19 -0.56 16.32
CA ASN A 268 -14.58 -0.57 14.91
C ASN A 268 -13.43 -0.89 13.96
N LEU A 269 -12.21 -1.08 14.48
CA LEU A 269 -11.03 -1.33 13.66
C LEU A 269 -11.15 -2.67 12.94
N LYS A 270 -11.11 -2.63 11.61
CA LYS A 270 -11.19 -3.78 10.69
C LYS A 270 -9.86 -4.05 10.01
N GLU A 271 -8.99 -3.06 9.90
CA GLU A 271 -7.70 -3.19 9.26
C GLU A 271 -6.60 -2.56 10.10
N LEU A 272 -5.56 -3.35 10.38
CA LEU A 272 -4.37 -2.91 11.08
C LEU A 272 -3.13 -3.27 10.26
N ARG A 273 -2.34 -2.26 9.88
CA ARG A 273 -1.02 -2.45 9.26
C ARG A 273 0.04 -1.89 10.18
N ALA A 274 0.78 -2.78 10.82
CA ALA A 274 1.76 -2.51 11.86
C ALA A 274 3.08 -3.22 11.52
N GLN A 275 3.63 -2.87 10.36
CA GLN A 275 4.87 -3.46 9.83
C GLN A 275 6.10 -2.83 10.47
N GLN A 276 7.18 -3.59 10.60
CA GLN A 276 8.45 -3.12 11.17
C GLN A 276 8.29 -2.48 12.56
N LEU A 277 7.46 -3.08 13.42
CA LEU A 277 7.30 -2.66 14.80
C LEU A 277 8.11 -3.52 15.76
N ASN A 278 8.51 -2.93 16.88
CA ASN A 278 9.19 -3.63 17.97
C ASN A 278 8.17 -4.24 18.93
N MET A 279 7.35 -5.16 18.41
CA MET A 279 6.26 -5.80 19.16
C MET A 279 6.29 -7.32 19.00
N SER A 280 5.80 -8.01 20.02
CA SER A 280 5.70 -9.47 20.08
C SER A 280 4.38 -10.02 19.54
N GLY A 281 3.29 -9.22 19.55
CA GLY A 281 1.96 -9.63 19.08
C GLY A 281 0.92 -9.82 20.19
N THR A 282 1.32 -9.79 21.47
CA THR A 282 0.40 -10.02 22.60
C THR A 282 -0.75 -9.02 22.70
N SER A 283 -0.58 -7.82 22.15
CA SER A 283 -1.60 -6.76 22.05
C SER A 283 -2.74 -7.07 21.06
N LEU A 284 -2.58 -8.04 20.17
CA LEU A 284 -3.61 -8.40 19.18
C LEU A 284 -4.95 -8.82 19.81
N ARG A 285 -4.95 -9.30 21.07
CA ARG A 285 -6.16 -9.63 21.83
C ARG A 285 -7.18 -8.48 21.94
N HIS A 286 -6.74 -7.24 21.77
CA HIS A 286 -7.58 -6.05 21.86
C HIS A 286 -8.35 -5.76 20.56
N PHE A 287 -8.05 -6.46 19.45
CA PHE A 287 -8.66 -6.21 18.14
C PHE A 287 -9.34 -7.47 17.55
N PRO A 288 -10.38 -8.03 18.20
CA PRO A 288 -10.99 -9.30 17.80
C PRO A 288 -11.77 -9.26 16.47
N ARG A 289 -12.05 -8.05 15.94
CA ARG A 289 -12.87 -7.82 14.74
C ARG A 289 -12.07 -7.45 13.49
N LEU A 290 -10.75 -7.60 13.54
CA LEU A 290 -9.90 -7.37 12.38
C LEU A 290 -10.27 -8.34 11.25
N LYS A 291 -10.36 -7.78 10.05
CA LYS A 291 -10.44 -8.49 8.77
C LYS A 291 -9.08 -8.59 8.10
N ILE A 292 -8.27 -7.54 8.21
CA ILE A 292 -6.96 -7.45 7.58
C ILE A 292 -5.91 -7.12 8.64
N LEU A 293 -4.83 -7.91 8.67
CA LEU A 293 -3.72 -7.74 9.60
C LEU A 293 -2.38 -7.88 8.86
N ALA A 294 -1.55 -6.84 8.91
CA ALA A 294 -0.20 -6.89 8.35
C ALA A 294 0.83 -6.56 9.43
N LEU A 295 1.71 -7.52 9.74
CA LEU A 295 2.73 -7.44 10.80
C LEU A 295 4.13 -7.74 10.28
N GLY A 296 4.33 -7.72 8.96
CA GLY A 296 5.62 -8.06 8.36
C GLY A 296 6.78 -7.23 8.91
N LEU A 297 7.98 -7.80 8.92
CA LEU A 297 9.22 -7.22 9.46
C LEU A 297 9.21 -6.90 10.96
N SER A 298 8.15 -7.28 11.69
CA SER A 298 8.03 -7.06 13.14
C SER A 298 8.60 -8.25 13.92
N GLN A 299 8.96 -8.03 15.19
CA GLN A 299 9.52 -9.06 16.08
C GLN A 299 8.46 -9.98 16.69
N ILE A 300 7.48 -10.40 15.88
CA ILE A 300 6.36 -11.24 16.32
C ILE A 300 6.86 -12.62 16.75
N THR A 301 6.32 -13.12 17.86
CA THR A 301 6.59 -14.47 18.38
C THR A 301 5.42 -15.41 18.12
N ASP A 302 5.67 -16.72 18.10
CA ASP A 302 4.61 -17.73 17.98
C ASP A 302 3.54 -17.58 19.07
N SER A 303 3.96 -17.29 20.31
CA SER A 303 3.03 -17.03 21.42
C SER A 303 2.25 -15.73 21.25
N GLY A 304 2.83 -14.72 20.61
CA GLY A 304 2.17 -13.45 20.31
C GLY A 304 1.09 -13.58 19.24
N LEU A 305 1.13 -14.62 18.39
CA LEU A 305 0.07 -14.92 17.44
C LEU A 305 -1.13 -15.67 18.05
N ALA A 306 -1.02 -16.18 19.28
CA ALA A 306 -2.10 -16.91 19.95
C ALA A 306 -3.48 -16.21 19.92
N PRO A 307 -3.59 -14.87 20.05
CA PRO A 307 -4.88 -14.16 19.98
C PRO A 307 -5.60 -14.29 18.64
N ILE A 308 -4.90 -14.61 17.55
CA ILE A 308 -5.52 -14.76 16.21
C ILE A 308 -6.58 -15.85 16.19
N ALA A 309 -6.44 -16.89 17.00
CA ALA A 309 -7.44 -17.95 17.11
C ALA A 309 -8.84 -17.44 17.53
N ALA A 310 -8.92 -16.25 18.14
CA ALA A 310 -10.16 -15.60 18.56
C ALA A 310 -10.64 -14.50 17.59
N MET A 311 -10.14 -14.47 16.35
CA MET A 311 -10.48 -13.48 15.32
C MET A 311 -11.27 -14.11 14.15
N PRO A 312 -12.56 -14.43 14.32
CA PRO A 312 -13.32 -15.17 13.32
C PRO A 312 -13.55 -14.40 12.01
N ASP A 313 -13.45 -13.08 12.03
CA ASP A 313 -13.67 -12.21 10.86
C ASP A 313 -12.40 -12.01 10.02
N LEU A 314 -11.27 -12.59 10.43
CA LEU A 314 -9.98 -12.38 9.78
C LEU A 314 -9.96 -13.02 8.38
N GLN A 315 -9.73 -12.18 7.38
CA GLN A 315 -9.74 -12.52 5.95
C GLN A 315 -8.34 -12.51 5.33
N GLY A 316 -7.47 -11.59 5.77
CA GLY A 316 -6.15 -11.42 5.19
C GLY A 316 -5.09 -11.20 6.25
N VAL A 317 -4.02 -11.99 6.20
CA VAL A 317 -2.89 -11.88 7.13
C VAL A 317 -1.57 -11.85 6.36
N ALA A 318 -0.72 -10.87 6.65
CA ALA A 318 0.63 -10.77 6.10
C ALA A 318 1.68 -10.74 7.23
N LEU A 319 2.51 -11.78 7.28
CA LEU A 319 3.57 -11.97 8.27
C LEU A 319 4.96 -11.99 7.62
N ASN A 320 5.09 -11.30 6.49
CA ASN A 320 6.30 -11.34 5.68
C ASN A 320 7.55 -10.98 6.48
N ASN A 321 8.64 -11.72 6.31
CA ASN A 321 9.91 -11.42 6.96
C ASN A 321 9.78 -11.38 8.50
N THR A 322 9.11 -12.38 9.07
CA THR A 322 9.03 -12.58 10.52
C THR A 322 9.73 -13.88 10.92
N ALA A 323 10.09 -13.99 12.19
CA ALA A 323 10.85 -15.14 12.71
C ALA A 323 9.96 -16.31 13.17
N ILE A 324 8.64 -16.26 12.89
CA ILE A 324 7.67 -17.26 13.34
C ILE A 324 8.03 -18.65 12.83
N SER A 325 7.73 -19.66 13.64
CA SER A 325 7.96 -21.07 13.31
C SER A 325 6.66 -21.76 12.90
N ASP A 326 6.77 -23.05 12.56
CA ASP A 326 5.61 -23.91 12.31
C ASP A 326 4.57 -23.83 13.44
N ALA A 327 5.00 -23.75 14.70
CA ALA A 327 4.12 -23.64 15.85
C ALA A 327 3.32 -22.32 15.87
N GLY A 328 3.86 -21.25 15.30
CA GLY A 328 3.19 -19.96 15.15
C GLY A 328 2.00 -19.99 14.20
N LEU A 329 1.86 -21.05 13.38
CA LEU A 329 0.72 -21.25 12.49
C LEU A 329 -0.46 -21.98 13.15
N ALA A 330 -0.27 -22.58 14.33
CA ALA A 330 -1.33 -23.28 15.05
C ALA A 330 -2.60 -22.43 15.31
N PRO A 331 -2.52 -21.12 15.64
CA PRO A 331 -3.69 -20.27 15.84
C PRO A 331 -4.59 -20.09 14.60
N PHE A 332 -4.07 -20.36 13.40
CA PHE A 332 -4.80 -20.16 12.14
C PHE A 332 -5.73 -21.32 11.80
N ALA A 333 -5.53 -22.50 12.38
CA ALA A 333 -6.22 -23.74 12.03
C ALA A 333 -7.76 -23.67 12.11
N GLY A 334 -8.29 -22.79 12.96
CA GLY A 334 -9.73 -22.61 13.16
C GLY A 334 -10.38 -21.49 12.35
N LEU A 335 -9.61 -20.74 11.56
CA LEU A 335 -10.11 -19.57 10.83
C LEU A 335 -10.88 -20.00 9.59
N ARG A 336 -12.17 -19.66 9.55
CA ARG A 336 -13.08 -20.06 8.46
C ARG A 336 -13.25 -19.02 7.35
N ASN A 337 -12.78 -17.80 7.61
CA ASN A 337 -12.90 -16.67 6.69
C ASN A 337 -11.55 -16.24 6.12
N LEU A 338 -10.46 -16.92 6.48
CA LEU A 338 -9.11 -16.54 6.04
C LEU A 338 -8.93 -16.88 4.56
N GLU A 339 -8.89 -15.86 3.73
CA GLU A 339 -8.76 -15.98 2.27
C GLU A 339 -7.31 -15.76 1.81
N TYR A 340 -6.54 -14.96 2.52
CA TYR A 340 -5.16 -14.60 2.17
C TYR A 340 -4.23 -14.78 3.36
N LEU A 341 -3.14 -15.53 3.15
CA LEU A 341 -2.04 -15.64 4.09
C LEU A 341 -0.70 -15.48 3.37
N SER A 342 0.12 -14.56 3.83
CA SER A 342 1.46 -14.32 3.29
C SER A 342 2.52 -14.58 4.34
N LEU A 343 3.38 -15.55 4.03
CA LEU A 343 4.51 -16.02 4.83
C LEU A 343 5.83 -15.84 4.08
N ASN A 344 5.86 -14.94 3.10
CA ASN A 344 7.07 -14.66 2.32
C ASN A 344 8.22 -14.29 3.26
N GLU A 345 9.39 -14.86 3.00
CA GLU A 345 10.60 -14.65 3.79
C GLU A 345 10.45 -15.03 5.27
N CYS A 346 9.62 -16.03 5.60
CA CYS A 346 9.57 -16.63 6.94
C CYS A 346 10.50 -17.87 6.98
N PRO A 347 11.78 -17.73 7.36
CA PRO A 347 12.79 -18.78 7.16
C PRO A 347 12.64 -19.98 8.10
N ASN A 348 11.75 -19.91 9.10
CA ASN A 348 11.54 -20.97 10.08
C ASN A 348 10.24 -21.76 9.85
N VAL A 349 9.49 -21.42 8.79
CA VAL A 349 8.29 -22.16 8.38
C VAL A 349 8.68 -23.24 7.37
N SER A 350 8.32 -24.48 7.67
CA SER A 350 8.60 -25.70 6.92
C SER A 350 7.30 -26.43 6.54
N ASP A 351 7.42 -27.61 5.92
CA ASP A 351 6.26 -28.45 5.57
C ASP A 351 5.40 -28.80 6.80
N ALA A 352 5.99 -28.88 8.00
CA ALA A 352 5.23 -29.12 9.23
C ALA A 352 4.26 -27.98 9.58
N GLY A 353 4.59 -26.74 9.20
CA GLY A 353 3.72 -25.59 9.36
C GLY A 353 2.45 -25.68 8.53
N LEU A 354 2.53 -26.28 7.34
CA LEU A 354 1.37 -26.48 6.45
C LEU A 354 0.32 -27.42 7.07
N GLU A 355 0.70 -28.33 7.96
CA GLU A 355 -0.24 -29.21 8.67
C GLU A 355 -1.26 -28.41 9.50
N HIS A 356 -0.86 -27.27 10.08
CA HIS A 356 -1.77 -26.39 10.81
C HIS A 356 -2.77 -25.68 9.90
N LEU A 357 -2.45 -25.52 8.62
CA LEU A 357 -3.28 -24.80 7.65
C LEU A 357 -4.21 -25.74 6.87
N LYS A 358 -4.07 -27.06 7.00
CA LYS A 358 -4.87 -28.04 6.24
C LYS A 358 -6.38 -27.93 6.43
N GLN A 359 -6.82 -27.41 7.57
CA GLN A 359 -8.24 -27.24 7.88
C GLN A 359 -8.79 -25.88 7.43
N VAL A 360 -7.93 -25.00 6.92
CA VAL A 360 -8.28 -23.63 6.50
C VAL A 360 -8.71 -23.65 5.03
N THR A 361 -9.88 -24.25 4.78
CA THR A 361 -10.41 -24.44 3.42
C THR A 361 -10.85 -23.15 2.72
N SER A 362 -10.87 -22.02 3.44
CA SER A 362 -11.23 -20.70 2.90
C SER A 362 -10.09 -20.00 2.14
N LEU A 363 -8.86 -20.52 2.23
CA LEU A 363 -7.69 -19.89 1.62
C LEU A 363 -7.80 -19.87 0.10
N LYS A 364 -7.74 -18.66 -0.46
CA LYS A 364 -7.67 -18.40 -1.91
C LYS A 364 -6.24 -18.12 -2.37
N ARG A 365 -5.38 -17.61 -1.48
CA ARG A 365 -3.98 -17.32 -1.80
C ARG A 365 -3.07 -17.53 -0.59
N LEU A 366 -1.99 -18.27 -0.81
CA LEU A 366 -0.97 -18.58 0.19
C LEU A 366 0.42 -18.30 -0.39
N ALA A 367 1.09 -17.25 0.08
CA ALA A 367 2.40 -16.85 -0.42
C ALA A 367 3.52 -17.40 0.49
N LEU A 368 4.44 -18.18 -0.09
CA LEU A 368 5.44 -18.97 0.66
C LEU A 368 6.88 -18.76 0.16
N GLN A 369 7.13 -17.67 -0.57
CA GLN A 369 8.44 -17.41 -1.16
C GLN A 369 9.51 -17.35 -0.08
N LYS A 370 10.68 -17.96 -0.34
CA LYS A 370 11.83 -17.97 0.59
C LYS A 370 11.51 -18.51 2.01
N THR A 371 10.58 -19.46 2.11
CA THR A 371 10.38 -20.31 3.31
C THR A 371 11.22 -21.59 3.21
N ARG A 372 11.15 -22.48 4.21
CA ARG A 372 11.72 -23.84 4.15
C ARG A 372 10.72 -24.89 3.65
N ILE A 373 9.56 -24.47 3.16
CA ILE A 373 8.58 -25.37 2.55
C ILE A 373 9.16 -25.94 1.26
N THR A 374 9.09 -27.26 1.13
CA THR A 374 9.62 -27.97 -0.02
C THR A 374 8.66 -27.88 -1.21
N PRO A 375 9.14 -28.03 -2.45
CA PRO A 375 8.26 -28.16 -3.61
C PRO A 375 7.22 -29.29 -3.45
N SER A 376 7.59 -30.39 -2.80
CA SER A 376 6.68 -31.49 -2.47
C SER A 376 5.61 -31.09 -1.45
N GLY A 377 5.97 -30.38 -0.37
CA GLY A 377 5.03 -29.90 0.63
C GLY A 377 4.02 -28.91 0.02
N ARG A 378 4.51 -27.98 -0.81
CA ARG A 378 3.67 -27.06 -1.57
C ARG A 378 2.71 -27.79 -2.52
N ALA A 379 3.20 -28.79 -3.26
CA ALA A 379 2.36 -29.56 -4.17
C ALA A 379 1.29 -30.38 -3.43
N ALA A 380 1.65 -30.98 -2.28
CA ALA A 380 0.71 -31.70 -1.43
C ALA A 380 -0.39 -30.77 -0.89
N PHE A 381 -0.01 -29.60 -0.37
CA PHE A 381 -0.98 -28.62 0.12
C PHE A 381 -1.91 -28.11 -0.97
N ALA A 382 -1.37 -27.80 -2.16
CA ALA A 382 -2.17 -27.38 -3.31
C ALA A 382 -3.13 -28.47 -3.82
N ALA A 383 -2.75 -29.75 -3.71
CA ALA A 383 -3.65 -30.86 -4.04
C ALA A 383 -4.83 -30.96 -3.06
N ASP A 384 -4.59 -30.67 -1.77
CA ASP A 384 -5.63 -30.64 -0.74
C ASP A 384 -6.50 -29.36 -0.82
N HIS A 385 -5.99 -28.28 -1.43
CA HIS A 385 -6.63 -26.96 -1.54
C HIS A 385 -6.66 -26.47 -3.00
N PRO A 386 -7.47 -27.08 -3.88
CA PRO A 386 -7.44 -26.80 -5.32
C PRO A 386 -7.84 -25.36 -5.70
N ASP A 387 -8.62 -24.68 -4.85
CA ASP A 387 -9.04 -23.28 -5.04
C ASP A 387 -8.04 -22.27 -4.48
N CYS A 388 -6.93 -22.74 -3.86
CA CYS A 388 -5.90 -21.90 -3.29
C CYS A 388 -4.72 -21.73 -4.27
N VAL A 389 -4.42 -20.49 -4.64
CA VAL A 389 -3.19 -20.15 -5.34
C VAL A 389 -2.04 -20.13 -4.34
N VAL A 390 -1.23 -21.19 -4.34
CA VAL A 390 -0.02 -21.28 -3.52
C VAL A 390 1.16 -20.75 -4.34
N GLU A 391 1.82 -19.68 -3.87
CA GLU A 391 2.85 -18.89 -4.58
C GLU A 391 4.27 -19.06 -4.06
#